data_AF-A0A483CIS2-F1
#
_entry.id   AF-A0A483CIS2-F1
#
_cell.length_a   1.000
_cell.length_b   1.000
_cell.length_c   1.000
_cell.angle_alpha   90.00
_cell.angle_beta   90.00
_cell.angle_gamma   90.00
#
_symmetry.space_group_name_H-M   'P 1'
#
loop_
_entity.id
_entity.type
_entity.pdbx_description
1 polymer ?
#
loop_
_entity_poly.entity_id
_entity_poly.type
_entity_poly.pdbx_seq_one_letter_code
_entity_poly.pdbx_strand_id
1 'polypeptide(L)'
;MNFIKKFKNKHVFNQESKDELPKFKNNDLVRYRIVFSGIVQHVGFRFEAEQMAVKLQLTGWVKNLANGTVEMEIQGSDKKIDSLLQYMNSLKWIEIDRMSKDPLLVLHGEKNFDVRQ
;
A
#
# COMPACT_ATOMS: atom_id res chain seq x y z
N MET A 1 -32.09 5.23 -19.01
CA MET A 1 -31.38 6.45 -18.52
C MET A 1 -31.30 6.40 -17.01
N ASN A 2 -30.15 6.06 -16.43
CA ASN A 2 -29.96 6.10 -14.98
C ASN A 2 -29.36 7.44 -14.57
N PHE A 3 -30.12 8.18 -13.77
CA PHE A 3 -29.75 9.43 -13.13
C PHE A 3 -29.54 9.18 -11.63
N ILE A 4 -28.43 9.71 -11.11
CA ILE A 4 -28.18 10.15 -9.72
C ILE A 4 -27.50 9.14 -8.74
N LYS A 5 -26.18 9.36 -8.62
CA LYS A 5 -25.36 9.55 -7.41
C LYS A 5 -25.95 9.15 -6.04
N LYS A 6 -25.15 8.44 -5.25
CA LYS A 6 -24.95 8.75 -3.82
C LYS A 6 -23.65 8.15 -3.28
N PHE A 7 -22.66 9.00 -3.09
CA PHE A 7 -21.61 8.81 -2.10
C PHE A 7 -22.24 8.93 -0.70
N LYS A 8 -22.08 7.92 0.15
CA LYS A 8 -21.95 8.07 1.61
C LYS A 8 -21.11 6.91 2.16
N ASN A 9 -19.91 7.24 2.62
CA ASN A 9 -19.20 6.41 3.60
C ASN A 9 -20.03 6.29 4.87
N LYS A 10 -19.88 5.15 5.57
CA LYS A 10 -19.52 5.03 7.00
C LYS A 10 -20.24 3.83 7.65
N HIS A 11 -19.42 2.87 8.10
CA HIS A 11 -19.73 1.77 9.02
C HIS A 11 -21.02 0.98 8.79
N VAL A 12 -20.90 -0.21 8.22
CA VAL A 12 -21.53 -1.48 8.63
C VAL A 12 -21.27 -2.48 7.51
N PHE A 13 -20.40 -3.46 7.75
CA PHE A 13 -20.51 -4.76 7.11
C PHE A 13 -20.23 -5.80 8.17
N ASN A 14 -21.31 -6.35 8.71
CA ASN A 14 -21.31 -7.73 9.14
C ASN A 14 -22.67 -8.33 8.81
N GLN A 15 -22.70 -9.18 7.78
CA GLN A 15 -23.54 -10.37 7.77
C GLN A 15 -23.01 -11.34 6.70
N GLU A 16 -22.68 -12.53 7.17
CA GLU A 16 -22.03 -13.64 6.46
C GLU A 16 -22.94 -14.25 5.39
N SER A 17 -22.42 -14.44 4.18
CA SER A 17 -23.00 -15.29 3.13
C SER A 17 -21.95 -16.28 2.63
N LYS A 18 -22.37 -17.53 2.47
CA LYS A 18 -21.59 -18.76 2.30
C LYS A 18 -20.90 -18.90 0.93
N ASP A 19 -19.93 -18.04 0.67
CA ASP A 19 -18.86 -18.27 -0.30
C ASP A 19 -17.57 -17.86 0.43
N GLU A 20 -16.70 -18.81 0.77
CA GLU A 20 -15.61 -18.56 1.73
C GLU A 20 -14.64 -17.47 1.24
N LEU A 21 -14.85 -16.25 1.74
CA LEU A 21 -13.89 -15.16 1.76
C LEU A 21 -12.83 -15.44 2.83
N PRO A 22 -11.55 -15.13 2.57
CA PRO A 22 -10.41 -15.67 3.30
C PRO A 22 -10.44 -15.30 4.77
N LYS A 23 -10.39 -16.34 5.61
CA LYS A 23 -10.39 -16.27 7.08
C LYS A 23 -9.10 -15.58 7.54
N PHE A 24 -9.20 -14.33 8.00
CA PHE A 24 -8.10 -13.64 8.68
C PHE A 24 -7.93 -14.22 10.10
N LYS A 25 -7.13 -15.28 10.21
CA LYS A 25 -6.58 -15.73 11.49
C LYS A 25 -5.08 -16.00 11.33
N ASN A 26 -4.30 -14.92 11.52
CA ASN A 26 -2.98 -14.87 12.20
C ASN A 26 -2.59 -13.38 12.33
N ASN A 27 -2.58 -12.87 13.55
CA ASN A 27 -3.14 -11.56 13.88
C ASN A 27 -2.26 -10.30 13.66
N ASP A 28 -1.26 -10.31 12.78
CA ASP A 28 -0.43 -9.10 12.55
C ASP A 28 0.16 -8.97 11.14
N LEU A 29 -0.09 -9.88 10.20
CA LEU A 29 0.49 -9.81 8.86
C LEU A 29 -0.56 -9.36 7.84
N VAL A 30 -0.35 -8.19 7.25
CA VAL A 30 -1.22 -7.60 6.23
C VAL A 30 -0.43 -7.30 4.97
N ARG A 31 -1.11 -7.22 3.82
CA ARG A 31 -0.55 -6.78 2.55
C ARG A 31 -1.43 -5.70 1.94
N TYR A 32 -0.81 -4.67 1.36
CA TYR A 32 -1.49 -3.62 0.63
C TYR A 32 -0.86 -3.39 -0.74
N ARG A 33 -1.69 -3.02 -1.70
CA ARG A 33 -1.30 -2.27 -2.89
C ARG A 33 -1.49 -0.79 -2.57
N ILE A 34 -0.45 0.01 -2.79
CA ILE A 34 -0.45 1.44 -2.52
C ILE A 34 -0.01 2.18 -3.77
N VAL A 35 -0.82 3.13 -4.23
CA VAL A 35 -0.49 3.97 -5.38
C VAL A 35 -0.37 5.43 -4.92
N PHE A 36 0.75 6.04 -5.25
CA PHE A 36 1.12 7.41 -4.90
C PHE A 36 1.14 8.29 -6.15
N SER A 37 0.57 9.49 -6.05
CA SER A 37 0.68 10.54 -7.08
C SER A 37 1.20 11.84 -6.48
N GLY A 38 1.84 12.67 -7.32
CA GLY A 38 2.45 13.94 -6.94
C GLY A 38 3.86 14.04 -7.50
N ILE A 39 4.77 14.70 -6.79
CA ILE A 39 6.21 14.70 -7.11
C ILE A 39 6.84 13.43 -6.50
N VAL A 40 6.62 12.30 -7.19
CA VAL A 40 6.99 10.95 -6.71
C VAL A 40 7.96 10.19 -7.63
N GLN A 41 8.25 10.69 -8.82
CA GLN A 41 9.25 10.11 -9.74
C GLN A 41 10.48 11.02 -9.85
N HIS A 42 11.63 10.44 -10.17
CA HIS A 42 12.93 11.15 -10.31
C HIS A 42 13.42 11.85 -9.02
N VAL A 43 12.81 11.56 -7.87
CA VAL A 43 13.12 12.15 -6.56
C VAL A 43 13.67 11.14 -5.54
N GLY A 44 14.13 9.98 -6.01
CA GLY A 44 14.63 8.91 -5.12
C GLY A 44 13.56 8.12 -4.38
N PHE A 45 12.27 8.30 -4.68
CA PHE A 45 11.16 7.63 -3.97
C PHE A 45 11.36 6.12 -3.81
N ARG A 46 11.67 5.41 -4.90
CA ARG A 46 11.87 3.95 -4.88
C ARG A 46 13.01 3.53 -3.95
N PHE A 47 14.10 4.30 -3.95
CA PHE A 47 15.28 4.05 -3.11
C PHE A 47 14.95 4.26 -1.62
N GLU A 48 14.27 5.36 -1.27
CA GLU A 48 13.88 5.63 0.12
C GLU A 48 12.87 4.60 0.64
N ALA A 49 11.92 4.19 -0.21
CA ALA A 49 10.95 3.15 0.12
C ALA A 49 11.63 1.81 0.41
N GLU A 50 12.56 1.37 -0.45
CA GLU A 50 13.34 0.14 -0.24
C GLU A 50 14.17 0.21 1.04
N GLN A 51 14.94 1.29 1.22
CA GLN A 51 15.80 1.48 2.39
C GLN A 51 15.00 1.42 3.70
N MET A 52 13.82 2.04 3.73
CA MET A 52 12.96 2.01 4.91
C MET A 52 12.25 0.66 5.09
N ALA A 53 11.81 0.02 4.01
CA ALA A 53 11.17 -1.29 4.06
C ALA A 53 12.13 -2.35 4.63
N VAL A 54 13.39 -2.36 4.17
CA VAL A 54 14.44 -3.25 4.70
C VAL A 54 14.68 -3.00 6.19
N LYS A 55 14.83 -1.74 6.61
CA LYS A 55 15.01 -1.38 8.04
C LYS A 55 13.87 -1.85 8.93
N LEU A 56 12.63 -1.78 8.42
CA LEU A 56 11.43 -2.20 9.14
C LEU A 56 11.12 -3.68 8.98
N GLN A 57 11.89 -4.43 8.18
CA GLN A 57 11.64 -5.83 7.84
C GLN A 57 10.26 -6.02 7.19
N LEU A 58 9.93 -5.14 6.24
CA LEU A 58 8.77 -5.24 5.36
C LEU A 58 9.18 -5.93 4.06
N THR A 59 8.22 -6.56 3.39
CA THR A 59 8.39 -7.31 2.14
C THR A 59 7.49 -6.75 1.05
N GLY A 60 7.80 -7.02 -0.21
CA GLY A 60 7.01 -6.55 -1.35
C GLY A 60 7.87 -5.94 -2.45
N TRP A 61 7.39 -4.87 -3.08
CA TRP A 61 8.12 -4.21 -4.16
C TRP A 61 7.61 -2.79 -4.42
N VAL A 62 8.41 -1.98 -5.10
CA VAL A 62 8.04 -0.63 -5.54
C VAL A 62 8.42 -0.40 -7.01
N LYS A 63 7.56 0.27 -7.77
CA LYS A 63 7.72 0.50 -9.23
C LYS A 63 7.21 1.88 -9.65
N ASN A 64 7.90 2.50 -10.60
CA ASN A 64 7.38 3.67 -11.31
C ASN A 64 6.44 3.21 -12.43
N LEU A 65 5.25 3.82 -12.49
CA LEU A 65 4.30 3.57 -13.57
C LEU A 65 4.46 4.62 -14.68
N ALA A 66 4.13 4.22 -15.92
CA ALA A 66 4.28 5.08 -17.11
C ALA A 66 3.38 6.33 -17.08
N ASN A 67 2.31 6.32 -16.29
CA ASN A 67 1.40 7.45 -16.07
C ASN A 67 1.93 8.49 -15.05
N GLY A 68 3.16 8.34 -14.56
CA GLY A 68 3.77 9.26 -13.61
C GLY A 68 3.54 8.94 -12.13
N THR A 69 2.77 7.90 -11.79
CA THR A 69 2.56 7.46 -10.39
C THR A 69 3.63 6.48 -9.93
N VAL A 70 3.71 6.23 -8.62
CA VAL A 70 4.46 5.12 -8.04
C VAL A 70 3.49 4.10 -7.47
N GLU A 71 3.74 2.83 -7.73
CA GLU A 71 3.00 1.71 -7.16
C GLU A 71 3.90 0.90 -6.24
N MET A 72 3.37 0.52 -5.10
CA MET A 72 4.07 -0.28 -4.09
C MET A 72 3.13 -1.39 -3.61
N GLU A 73 3.58 -2.63 -3.66
CA GLU A 73 2.98 -3.66 -2.82
C GLU A 73 3.84 -3.83 -1.58
N ILE A 74 3.21 -3.86 -0.42
CA ILE A 74 3.92 -3.94 0.84
C ILE A 74 3.21 -4.89 1.79
N GLN A 75 4.01 -5.71 2.46
CA GLN A 75 3.56 -6.74 3.37
C GLN A 75 4.37 -6.72 4.67
N GLY A 76 3.68 -6.82 5.80
CA GLY A 76 4.26 -6.79 7.13
C GLY A 76 3.20 -6.45 8.18
N SER A 77 3.64 -5.97 9.34
CA SER A 77 2.69 -5.47 10.33
C SER A 77 2.18 -4.08 9.97
N ASP A 78 0.90 -3.85 10.23
CA ASP A 78 0.22 -2.59 9.87
C ASP A 78 0.94 -1.38 10.49
N LYS A 79 1.40 -1.50 11.75
CA LYS A 79 2.20 -0.47 12.44
C LYS A 79 3.51 -0.12 11.71
N LYS A 80 4.21 -1.14 11.19
CA LYS A 80 5.47 -0.94 10.45
C LYS A 80 5.19 -0.30 9.09
N ILE A 81 4.13 -0.73 8.40
CA ILE A 81 3.70 -0.13 7.14
C ILE A 81 3.36 1.34 7.36
N ASP A 82 2.59 1.67 8.39
CA ASP A 82 2.24 3.05 8.72
C ASP A 82 3.48 3.90 9.06
N SER A 83 4.47 3.32 9.75
CA SER A 83 5.74 4.00 10.03
C SER A 83 6.52 4.32 8.75
N LEU A 84 6.52 3.40 7.78
CA LEU A 84 7.11 3.65 6.46
C LEU A 84 6.37 4.78 5.74
N LEU A 85 5.04 4.77 5.71
CA LEU A 85 4.25 5.79 5.03
C LEU A 85 4.45 7.18 5.66
N GLN A 86 4.51 7.26 6.99
CA GLN A 86 4.83 8.50 7.70
C GLN A 86 6.23 9.01 7.37
N TYR A 87 7.22 8.12 7.33
CA TYR A 87 8.57 8.47 6.91
C TYR A 87 8.59 9.05 5.50
N MET A 88 7.97 8.37 4.52
CA MET A 88 7.91 8.84 3.13
C MET A 88 7.24 10.22 3.02
N ASN A 89 6.17 10.45 3.77
CA ASN A 89 5.47 11.74 3.81
C ASN A 89 6.25 12.85 4.53
N SER A 90 7.30 12.51 5.27
CA SER A 90 8.16 13.48 5.98
C SER A 90 9.33 14.01 5.13
N LEU A 91 9.63 13.36 4.00
CA LEU A 91 10.75 13.72 3.13
C LEU A 91 10.43 14.99 2.34
N LYS A 92 11.16 16.08 2.61
CA LYS A 92 10.86 17.42 2.08
C LYS A 92 10.92 17.56 0.55
N TRP A 93 11.60 16.65 -0.15
CA TRP A 93 11.76 16.68 -1.60
C TRP A 93 10.81 15.72 -2.33
N ILE A 94 9.92 15.06 -1.59
CA ILE A 94 8.86 14.21 -2.12
C ILE A 94 7.53 14.86 -1.74
N GLU A 95 6.66 15.06 -2.73
CA GLU A 95 5.32 15.58 -2.49
C GLU A 95 4.29 14.52 -2.89
N ILE A 96 3.52 14.04 -1.91
CA ILE A 96 2.45 13.07 -2.12
C ILE A 96 1.12 13.81 -2.11
N ASP A 97 0.56 14.06 -3.29
CA ASP A 97 -0.74 14.72 -3.45
C ASP A 97 -1.90 13.79 -3.11
N ARG A 98 -1.80 12.52 -3.53
CA ARG A 98 -2.80 11.49 -3.26
C ARG A 98 -2.15 10.14 -3.03
N MET A 99 -2.80 9.36 -2.18
CA MET A 99 -2.45 7.99 -1.85
C MET A 99 -3.73 7.15 -1.85
N SER A 100 -3.71 6.00 -2.53
CA SER A 100 -4.72 4.95 -2.40
C SER A 100 -4.06 3.72 -1.76
N LYS A 101 -4.77 3.02 -0.88
CA LYS A 101 -4.29 1.85 -0.12
C LYS A 101 -5.39 0.79 -0.20
N ASP A 102 -5.17 -0.23 -1.02
CA ASP A 102 -6.09 -1.34 -1.22
C ASP A 102 -5.52 -2.62 -0.59
N PRO A 103 -6.31 -3.36 0.23
CA PRO A 103 -5.85 -4.61 0.81
C PRO A 103 -5.62 -5.69 -0.26
N LEU A 104 -4.59 -6.50 -0.06
CA LEU A 104 -4.28 -7.68 -0.87
C LEU A 104 -4.20 -8.93 0.01
N LEU A 105 -4.25 -10.10 -0.63
CA LEU A 105 -3.93 -11.36 0.02
C LEU A 105 -2.44 -11.40 0.38
N VAL A 106 -2.15 -11.87 1.59
CA VAL A 106 -0.77 -12.10 2.04
C VAL A 106 -0.10 -13.14 1.14
N LEU A 107 1.10 -12.84 0.68
CA LEU A 107 1.95 -13.76 -0.06
C LEU A 107 2.86 -14.50 0.91
N HIS A 108 2.54 -15.77 1.17
CA HIS A 108 3.36 -16.61 2.04
C HIS A 108 4.73 -16.87 1.44
N GLY A 109 5.78 -16.73 2.25
CA GLY A 109 7.16 -16.98 1.84
C GLY A 109 7.81 -15.85 1.04
N GLU A 110 7.15 -14.69 0.89
CA GLU A 110 7.80 -13.47 0.40
C GLU A 110 8.88 -13.03 1.41
N LYS A 111 10.10 -12.79 0.93
CA LYS A 111 11.29 -12.53 1.79
C LYS A 111 11.96 -11.18 1.57
N ASN A 112 11.73 -10.57 0.40
CA ASN A 112 12.47 -9.39 -0.04
C ASN A 112 11.52 -8.21 -0.24
N PHE A 113 12.12 -7.03 -0.29
CA PHE A 113 11.48 -5.84 -0.81
C PHE A 113 12.29 -5.36 -2.03
N ASP A 114 11.72 -5.41 -3.22
CA ASP A 114 12.46 -5.21 -4.47
C ASP A 114 12.09 -3.90 -5.19
N VAL A 115 13.07 -3.20 -5.74
CA VAL A 115 12.84 -2.10 -6.68
C VAL A 115 12.67 -2.65 -8.10
N ARG A 116 11.49 -2.43 -8.70
CA ARG A 116 11.16 -2.87 -10.06
C ARG A 116 11.25 -1.72 -11.07
N GLN A 117 11.60 -2.08 -12.30
CA GLN A 117 11.57 -1.20 -13.48
C GLN A 117 10.19 -1.25 -14.16
#